data_AF-A0A4U0XC95-F1
#
_entry.id   AF-A0A4U0XC95-F1
#
_cell.length_a   1.000
_cell.length_b   1.000
_cell.length_c   1.000
_cell.angle_alpha   90.00
_cell.angle_beta   90.00
_cell.angle_gamma   90.00
#
_symmetry.space_group_name_H-M   'P 1'
#
loop_
_entity.id
_entity.type
_entity.pdbx_description
1 polymer ?
#
loop_
_entity_poly.entity_id
_entity_poly.type
_entity_poly.pdbx_seq_one_letter_code
_entity_poly.pdbx_strand_id
1 'polypeptide(L)'
;GVNAWVLHYDTDVYGSDAAEFRPERWLESGKEDLARMHHSWLPFGLGSRTCLGKNISMLEMTKLVPELVRHFDFELTGGETTNRSSHKLLEMLYTNKLVMPQWGRGQGRRDDLQVLSKQGATRELVTITLEEVQSFVEESLRLVGQLRQVLMRICILTLTFNVGPRKGDVRTDSAVAPILELCHCYTKGEFLKLRKTDQHDVYAFINPTQNLKDAAAGKTVLVTGAGTGIGRGIAEAFAMAGASSLVLAARRVEKLEGSKASIAQLAPDCHVVVAGGTDVADRESVEKLFEGLSEVPDVVVSNAAASSSASIAKSDPDRWWQDMDVNVRGPYLVARSYIRAANAAGKKGGRIINVSSNAAWRYIPGLSSYSASKAALDTLTEYLDSEGLNDGSGIRSVAMHPGGVLTDMASATGIPDNIRRMLVDTPALPGGTSVYLSTERADFLMGRFVSSTWDMEELEGVKDRVVKEDLLRSRILPEAMAKPGKCEHVFKMIKSDTTLILWNCNKCHSGPHWFIYECAKCKVKTCRPCTAKA
;
A
#
# COMPACT_ATOMS: atom_id res chain seq x y z
N GLY A 1 9.17 3.63 17.30
CA GLY A 1 10.54 3.76 16.77
C GLY A 1 11.35 4.56 17.75
N VAL A 2 12.55 4.10 18.11
CA VAL A 2 13.44 4.80 19.04
C VAL A 2 14.45 5.63 18.24
N ASN A 3 14.81 6.81 18.75
CA ASN A 3 15.80 7.68 18.14
C ASN A 3 17.21 7.07 18.29
N ALA A 4 17.96 6.91 17.19
CA ALA A 4 19.31 6.37 17.17
C ALA A 4 20.26 7.14 18.10
N TRP A 5 20.10 8.47 18.19
CA TRP A 5 20.87 9.33 19.09
C TRP A 5 20.68 8.92 20.55
N VAL A 6 19.44 8.65 20.97
CA VAL A 6 19.14 8.29 22.36
C VAL A 6 19.76 6.93 22.71
N LEU A 7 19.69 5.98 21.77
CA LEU A 7 20.28 4.64 21.95
C LEU A 7 21.81 4.67 22.00
N HIS A 8 22.46 5.42 21.11
CA HIS A 8 23.93 5.45 21.00
C HIS A 8 24.62 6.27 22.08
N TYR A 9 23.91 7.16 22.77
CA TYR A 9 24.43 7.98 23.88
C TYR A 9 23.98 7.45 25.25
N ASP A 10 23.40 6.25 25.30
CA ASP A 10 23.01 5.59 26.55
C ASP A 10 24.27 5.18 27.34
N THR A 11 24.53 5.88 28.44
CA THR A 11 25.69 5.64 29.30
C THR A 11 25.62 4.31 30.04
N ASP A 12 24.42 3.72 30.19
CA ASP A 12 24.26 2.41 30.83
C ASP A 12 24.67 1.26 29.89
N VAL A 13 24.72 1.53 28.59
CA VAL A 13 25.10 0.56 27.54
C VAL A 13 26.53 0.78 27.06
N TYR A 14 26.94 2.03 26.80
CA TYR A 14 28.23 2.35 26.21
C TYR A 14 29.25 2.92 27.20
N GLY A 15 28.88 3.10 28.46
CA GLY A 15 29.73 3.66 29.51
C GLY A 15 29.66 5.18 29.61
N SER A 16 30.36 5.77 30.58
CA SER A 16 30.35 7.23 30.83
C SER A 16 30.88 8.06 29.65
N ASP A 17 31.66 7.44 28.77
CA ASP A 17 32.24 8.00 27.56
C ASP A 17 31.42 7.63 26.30
N ALA A 18 30.12 7.35 26.43
CA ALA A 18 29.21 7.06 25.30
C ALA A 18 29.20 8.15 24.23
N ALA A 19 29.55 9.39 24.59
CA ALA A 19 29.64 10.51 23.66
C ALA A 19 30.93 10.54 22.82
N GLU A 20 31.93 9.71 23.16
CA GLU A 20 33.23 9.66 22.52
C GLU A 20 33.34 8.48 21.53
N PHE A 21 33.98 8.71 20.39
CA PHE A 21 34.21 7.68 19.39
C PHE A 21 35.35 6.75 19.83
N ARG A 22 34.99 5.60 20.42
CA ARG A 22 35.92 4.58 20.96
C ARG A 22 35.61 3.17 20.42
N PRO A 23 36.03 2.82 19.19
CA PRO A 23 35.77 1.51 18.60
C PRO A 23 36.40 0.34 19.36
N GLU A 24 37.44 0.59 20.16
CA GLU A 24 38.15 -0.40 20.99
C GLU A 24 37.23 -1.03 22.05
N ARG A 25 36.11 -0.37 22.39
CA ARG A 25 35.11 -0.87 23.36
C ARG A 25 34.53 -2.23 22.97
N TRP A 26 34.49 -2.56 21.68
CA TRP A 26 34.03 -3.86 21.18
C TRP A 26 35.08 -4.98 21.24
N LEU A 27 36.34 -4.62 21.51
CA LEU A 27 37.45 -5.56 21.68
C LEU A 27 37.73 -5.85 23.15
N GLU A 28 37.47 -4.86 24.02
CA GLU A 28 37.83 -4.91 25.44
C GLU A 28 36.68 -5.34 26.37
N SER A 29 35.42 -5.23 25.94
CA SER A 29 34.27 -5.49 26.80
C SER A 29 34.02 -6.97 27.05
N GLY A 30 33.45 -7.28 28.23
CA GLY A 30 33.00 -8.63 28.58
C GLY A 30 31.86 -9.13 27.67
N LYS A 31 31.64 -10.45 27.66
CA LYS A 31 30.62 -11.08 26.80
C LYS A 31 29.20 -10.53 27.00
N GLU A 32 28.83 -10.21 28.24
CA GLU A 32 27.49 -9.69 28.56
C GLU A 32 27.30 -8.25 28.06
N ASP A 33 28.31 -7.39 28.27
CA ASP A 33 28.29 -6.01 27.78
C ASP A 33 28.37 -5.94 26.26
N LEU A 34 29.15 -6.82 25.62
CA LEU A 34 29.15 -6.98 24.17
C LEU A 34 27.76 -7.33 23.62
N ALA A 35 27.04 -8.25 24.26
CA ALA A 35 25.70 -8.61 23.84
C ALA A 35 24.73 -7.43 23.97
N ARG A 36 24.82 -6.65 25.06
CA ARG A 36 24.02 -5.43 25.26
C ARG A 36 24.35 -4.36 24.24
N MET A 37 25.63 -4.07 24.00
CA MET A 37 26.07 -3.12 22.98
C MET A 37 25.62 -3.54 21.58
N HIS A 38 25.73 -4.83 21.22
CA HIS A 38 25.26 -5.33 19.92
C HIS A 38 23.74 -5.21 19.76
N HIS A 39 22.96 -5.42 20.83
CA HIS A 39 21.52 -5.26 20.80
C HIS A 39 21.10 -3.78 20.65
N SER A 40 21.86 -2.87 21.24
CA SER A 40 21.62 -1.42 21.17
C SER A 40 22.33 -0.73 19.99
N TRP A 41 23.08 -1.48 19.18
CA TRP A 41 23.81 -0.96 18.04
C TRP A 41 22.88 -0.78 16.83
N LEU A 42 22.40 0.45 16.65
CA LEU A 42 21.57 0.86 15.53
C LEU A 42 22.34 1.63 14.42
N PRO A 43 23.13 0.97 13.54
CA PRO A 43 23.94 1.66 12.54
C PRO A 43 23.06 2.39 11.51
N PHE A 44 23.60 3.46 10.91
CA PHE A 44 22.92 4.19 9.85
C PHE A 44 22.57 3.23 8.69
N GLY A 45 21.27 3.03 8.45
CA GLY A 45 20.76 2.07 7.46
C GLY A 45 20.25 0.73 8.03
N LEU A 46 20.22 0.55 9.37
CA LEU A 46 19.51 -0.55 10.01
C LEU A 46 17.98 -0.33 9.90
N GLY A 47 17.30 -1.24 9.21
CA GLY A 47 15.86 -1.18 8.97
C GLY A 47 15.50 -1.62 7.56
N SER A 48 14.20 -1.73 7.26
CA SER A 48 13.68 -2.17 5.95
C SER A 48 14.01 -1.23 4.78
N ARG A 49 14.62 -0.07 5.06
CA ARG A 49 15.10 0.88 4.06
C ARG A 49 16.63 0.83 4.00
N THR A 50 17.16 -0.27 3.50
CA THR A 50 18.52 -0.30 2.94
C THR A 50 18.57 0.80 1.87
N CYS A 51 19.54 1.72 1.94
CA CYS A 51 19.64 2.80 0.94
C CYS A 51 19.66 2.18 -0.48
N LEU A 52 18.62 2.47 -1.27
CA LEU A 52 18.55 2.05 -2.68
C LEU A 52 19.80 2.51 -3.44
N GLY A 53 20.35 3.67 -3.04
CA GLY A 53 21.60 4.21 -3.52
C GLY A 53 22.79 3.28 -3.34
N LYS A 54 22.90 2.49 -2.26
CA LYS A 54 24.00 1.52 -2.11
C LYS A 54 23.98 0.46 -3.21
N ASN A 55 22.80 -0.10 -3.49
CA ASN A 55 22.66 -1.13 -4.51
C ASN A 55 22.83 -0.55 -5.93
N ILE A 56 22.35 0.67 -6.18
CA ILE A 56 22.54 1.37 -7.45
C ILE A 56 24.01 1.75 -7.66
N SER A 57 24.69 2.30 -6.65
CA SER A 57 26.11 2.62 -6.71
C SER A 57 26.97 1.37 -6.92
N MET A 58 26.65 0.25 -6.26
CA MET A 58 27.34 -1.02 -6.51
C MET A 58 27.12 -1.52 -7.95
N LEU A 59 25.90 -1.37 -8.49
CA LEU A 59 25.60 -1.73 -9.89
C LEU A 59 26.32 -0.83 -10.90
N GLU A 60 26.44 0.47 -10.64
CA GLU A 60 27.21 1.38 -11.49
C GLU A 60 28.73 1.10 -11.41
N MET A 61 29.25 0.81 -10.22
CA MET A 61 30.65 0.38 -10.06
C MET A 61 30.95 -0.91 -10.82
N THR A 62 29.99 -1.85 -10.89
CA THR A 62 30.15 -3.06 -11.70
C THR A 62 30.13 -2.82 -13.22
N LYS A 63 29.75 -1.62 -13.70
CA LYS A 63 29.90 -1.23 -15.12
C LYS A 63 31.22 -0.50 -15.37
N LEU A 64 31.67 0.30 -14.40
CA LEU A 64 32.91 1.07 -14.50
C LEU A 64 34.14 0.16 -14.63
N VAL A 65 34.23 -0.89 -13.80
CA VAL A 65 35.39 -1.80 -13.78
C VAL A 65 35.58 -2.53 -15.12
N PRO A 66 34.55 -3.10 -15.77
CA PRO A 66 34.66 -3.67 -17.11
C PRO A 66 35.13 -2.69 -18.18
N GLU A 67 34.65 -1.44 -18.19
CA GLU A 67 35.08 -0.46 -19.20
C GLU A 67 36.55 -0.05 -19.01
N LEU A 68 37.02 0.06 -17.77
CA LEU A 68 38.44 0.30 -17.49
C LEU A 68 39.32 -0.86 -18.00
N VAL A 69 38.92 -2.11 -17.75
CA VAL A 69 39.65 -3.31 -18.24
C VAL A 69 39.56 -3.44 -19.76
N ARG A 70 38.48 -2.98 -20.39
CA ARG A 70 38.30 -3.10 -21.84
C ARG A 70 39.14 -2.10 -22.64
N HIS A 71 39.36 -0.92 -22.06
CA HIS A 71 39.99 0.22 -22.75
C HIS A 71 41.44 0.48 -22.38
N PHE A 72 41.92 0.00 -21.23
CA PHE A 72 43.26 0.27 -20.73
C PHE A 72 44.04 -1.03 -20.46
N ASP A 73 45.34 -1.02 -20.72
CA ASP A 73 46.26 -2.10 -20.34
C ASP A 73 46.95 -1.72 -19.02
N PHE A 74 47.06 -2.67 -18.09
CA PHE A 74 47.61 -2.45 -16.75
C PHE A 74 48.98 -3.11 -16.62
N GLU A 75 49.99 -2.36 -16.17
CA GLU A 75 51.32 -2.88 -15.89
C GLU A 75 51.73 -2.51 -14.46
N LEU A 76 52.17 -3.51 -13.69
CA LEU A 76 52.66 -3.31 -12.31
C LEU A 76 54.09 -2.79 -12.34
N THR A 77 54.35 -1.67 -11.68
CA THR A 77 55.72 -1.17 -11.48
C THR A 77 56.28 -1.58 -10.12
N GLY A 78 57.51 -2.09 -10.14
CA GLY A 78 58.25 -2.55 -8.96
C GLY A 78 58.52 -4.06 -9.05
N GLY A 79 59.78 -4.44 -9.27
CA GLY A 79 60.25 -5.82 -9.45
C GLY A 79 60.18 -6.71 -8.20
N GLU A 80 59.15 -6.56 -7.37
CA GLU A 80 58.88 -7.46 -6.27
C GLU A 80 58.16 -8.71 -6.77
N THR A 81 58.75 -9.86 -6.50
CA THR A 81 58.17 -11.18 -6.74
C THR A 81 56.82 -11.31 -6.03
N THR A 82 55.77 -11.02 -6.79
CA THR A 82 54.44 -11.64 -6.76
C THR A 82 54.13 -12.52 -5.55
N ASN A 83 53.63 -11.91 -4.47
CA ASN A 83 52.97 -12.68 -3.43
C ASN A 83 51.69 -13.33 -3.99
N ARG A 84 51.31 -14.51 -3.49
CA ARG A 84 50.18 -15.34 -4.02
C ARG A 84 48.85 -14.57 -4.15
N SER A 85 48.70 -13.50 -3.40
CA SER A 85 47.53 -12.61 -3.37
C SER A 85 47.46 -11.67 -4.57
N SER A 86 48.60 -11.13 -5.04
CA SER A 86 48.67 -10.21 -6.19
C SER A 86 48.41 -10.93 -7.51
N HIS A 87 48.87 -12.18 -7.64
CA HIS A 87 48.48 -13.05 -8.76
C HIS A 87 46.99 -13.35 -8.80
N LYS A 88 46.33 -13.55 -7.66
CA LYS A 88 44.89 -13.83 -7.61
C LYS A 88 44.04 -12.64 -8.08
N LEU A 89 44.44 -11.41 -7.75
CA LEU A 89 43.69 -10.22 -8.15
C LEU A 89 43.81 -9.98 -9.67
N LEU A 90 45.02 -10.10 -10.22
CA LEU A 90 45.27 -10.01 -11.66
C LEU A 90 44.66 -11.20 -12.42
N GLU A 91 44.74 -12.42 -11.89
CA GLU A 91 44.10 -13.60 -12.46
C GLU A 91 42.57 -13.46 -12.41
N MET A 92 41.97 -12.86 -11.38
CA MET A 92 40.52 -12.57 -11.33
C MET A 92 40.08 -11.49 -12.33
N LEU A 93 40.94 -10.52 -12.62
CA LEU A 93 40.70 -9.47 -13.63
C LEU A 93 40.89 -10.00 -15.07
N TYR A 94 41.94 -10.79 -15.32
CA TYR A 94 42.29 -11.31 -16.66
C TYR A 94 41.57 -12.61 -17.05
N THR A 95 41.24 -13.50 -16.10
CA THR A 95 40.48 -14.75 -16.40
C THR A 95 38.98 -14.53 -16.56
N ASN A 96 38.53 -13.27 -16.69
CA ASN A 96 37.15 -12.92 -16.99
C ASN A 96 36.10 -13.43 -15.97
N LYS A 97 36.53 -13.77 -14.75
CA LYS A 97 35.63 -14.32 -13.71
C LYS A 97 34.80 -13.28 -12.97
N LEU A 98 35.17 -12.00 -13.04
CA LEU A 98 34.35 -10.90 -12.53
C LEU A 98 33.38 -10.32 -13.58
N VAL A 99 33.56 -10.60 -14.88
CA VAL A 99 32.91 -9.81 -15.94
C VAL A 99 32.05 -10.63 -16.92
N MET A 100 32.29 -11.93 -17.23
CA MET A 100 31.44 -12.63 -18.20
C MET A 100 31.25 -14.15 -17.93
N PRO A 101 30.05 -14.64 -17.59
CA PRO A 101 29.84 -16.07 -17.32
C PRO A 101 29.42 -16.94 -18.54
N GLN A 102 29.37 -16.43 -19.77
CA GLN A 102 28.58 -17.06 -20.85
C GLN A 102 29.36 -17.54 -22.10
N TRP A 103 30.70 -17.63 -22.11
CA TRP A 103 31.41 -18.24 -23.24
C TRP A 103 31.87 -19.66 -22.92
N GLY A 104 31.55 -20.57 -23.86
CA GLY A 104 31.50 -22.02 -23.66
C GLY A 104 32.82 -22.68 -23.27
N ARG A 105 32.70 -23.91 -22.76
CA ARG A 105 33.80 -24.82 -22.48
C ARG A 105 34.62 -25.07 -23.76
N GLY A 106 35.72 -24.34 -23.93
CA GLY A 106 36.80 -24.65 -24.85
C GLY A 106 38.08 -24.87 -24.05
N GLN A 107 38.71 -26.03 -24.20
CA GLN A 107 40.02 -26.31 -23.64
C GLN A 107 41.08 -25.40 -24.29
N GLY A 108 41.42 -24.28 -23.66
CA GLY A 108 42.60 -23.47 -24.00
C GLY A 108 43.78 -23.88 -23.12
N ARG A 109 44.86 -24.35 -23.74
CA ARG A 109 46.14 -24.65 -23.07
C ARG A 109 46.90 -23.34 -22.81
N ARG A 110 47.93 -23.41 -21.96
CA ARG A 110 48.83 -22.30 -21.55
C ARG A 110 49.46 -21.48 -22.70
N ASP A 111 49.30 -21.88 -23.95
CA ASP A 111 49.99 -21.30 -25.10
C ASP A 111 49.22 -20.12 -25.76
N ASP A 112 47.98 -19.83 -25.33
CA ASP A 112 47.17 -18.72 -25.88
C ASP A 112 47.60 -17.32 -25.40
N LEU A 113 48.62 -17.22 -24.54
CA LEU A 113 49.13 -15.94 -23.99
C LEU A 113 49.96 -15.11 -24.99
N GLN A 114 50.29 -15.62 -26.18
CA GLN A 114 51.15 -14.90 -27.14
C GLN A 114 50.46 -14.32 -28.39
N VAL A 115 49.12 -14.40 -28.53
CA VAL A 115 48.45 -14.01 -29.79
C VAL A 115 47.49 -12.82 -29.63
N LEU A 116 47.81 -11.85 -28.77
CA LEU A 116 47.08 -10.57 -28.70
C LEU A 116 47.98 -9.34 -28.94
N SER A 117 49.08 -9.49 -29.67
CA SER A 117 49.97 -8.35 -30.02
C SER A 117 49.79 -7.82 -31.45
N LYS A 118 48.75 -8.22 -32.19
CA LYS A 118 48.59 -7.83 -33.61
C LYS A 118 47.15 -7.50 -34.01
N GLN A 119 46.48 -6.59 -33.30
CA GLN A 119 45.42 -5.78 -33.90
C GLN A 119 45.53 -4.35 -33.34
N GLY A 120 45.77 -3.40 -34.24
CA GLY A 120 46.10 -2.00 -33.92
C GLY A 120 44.92 -1.23 -33.34
N ALA A 121 44.68 -1.39 -32.04
CA ALA A 121 44.04 -0.40 -31.20
C ALA A 121 45.13 0.25 -30.33
N THR A 122 45.38 1.54 -30.52
CA THR A 122 46.20 2.34 -29.60
C THR A 122 45.48 2.38 -28.25
N ARG A 123 45.84 1.48 -27.34
CA ARG A 123 45.48 1.56 -25.92
C ARG A 123 46.50 2.45 -25.23
N GLU A 124 46.03 3.40 -24.42
CA GLU A 124 46.91 4.22 -23.59
C GLU A 124 47.46 3.36 -22.45
N LEU A 125 48.79 3.31 -22.33
CA LEU A 125 49.47 2.60 -21.26
C LEU A 125 49.48 3.51 -20.03
N VAL A 126 48.73 3.14 -18.99
CA VAL A 126 48.71 3.88 -17.71
C VAL A 126 49.49 3.08 -16.69
N THR A 127 50.60 3.65 -16.22
CA THR A 127 51.47 3.04 -15.23
C THR A 127 50.99 3.42 -13.84
N ILE A 128 50.68 2.45 -12.98
CA ILE A 128 50.14 2.69 -11.63
C ILE A 128 50.96 1.90 -10.63
N THR A 129 51.52 2.58 -9.63
CA THR A 129 52.26 1.95 -8.52
C THR A 129 51.32 1.28 -7.52
N LEU A 130 51.83 0.31 -6.75
CA LEU A 130 51.04 -0.42 -5.75
C LEU A 130 50.50 0.51 -4.63
N GLU A 131 51.25 1.55 -4.29
CA GLU A 131 50.84 2.62 -3.37
C GLU A 131 49.74 3.50 -3.97
N GLU A 132 49.78 3.79 -5.28
CA GLU A 132 48.71 4.53 -5.97
C GLU A 132 47.42 3.71 -6.08
N VAL A 133 47.50 2.37 -6.22
CA VAL A 133 46.30 1.49 -6.19
C VAL A 133 45.68 1.45 -4.79
N GLN A 134 46.49 1.36 -3.73
CA GLN A 134 45.99 1.42 -2.35
C GLN A 134 45.42 2.81 -2.01
N SER A 135 46.13 3.88 -2.39
CA SER A 135 45.67 5.26 -2.26
C SER A 135 44.36 5.49 -3.03
N PHE A 136 44.24 4.99 -4.26
CA PHE A 136 43.02 5.10 -5.05
C PHE A 136 41.83 4.37 -4.41
N VAL A 137 42.05 3.20 -3.80
CA VAL A 137 40.99 2.46 -3.08
C VAL A 137 40.59 3.19 -1.79
N GLU A 138 41.55 3.68 -1.02
CA GLU A 138 41.29 4.44 0.22
C GLU A 138 40.66 5.81 -0.07
N GLU A 139 41.11 6.51 -1.10
CA GLU A 139 40.62 7.81 -1.54
C GLU A 139 39.27 7.69 -2.27
N SER A 140 39.01 6.59 -2.99
CA SER A 140 37.66 6.27 -3.52
C SER A 140 36.67 6.00 -2.39
N LEU A 141 37.08 5.30 -1.32
CA LEU A 141 36.25 5.09 -0.12
C LEU A 141 36.02 6.41 0.64
N ARG A 142 37.01 7.32 0.64
CA ARG A 142 36.91 8.66 1.22
C ARG A 142 36.06 9.63 0.38
N LEU A 143 36.13 9.56 -0.94
CA LEU A 143 35.33 10.31 -1.92
C LEU A 143 33.85 9.90 -1.89
N VAL A 144 33.54 8.63 -1.64
CA VAL A 144 32.16 8.17 -1.36
C VAL A 144 31.57 8.87 -0.13
N GLY A 145 32.41 9.29 0.83
CA GLY A 145 32.01 10.13 1.97
C GLY A 145 31.78 11.62 1.61
N GLN A 146 32.54 12.18 0.68
CA GLN A 146 32.45 13.60 0.28
C GLN A 146 31.49 13.89 -0.88
N LEU A 147 31.16 12.90 -1.72
CA LEU A 147 30.19 13.00 -2.83
C LEU A 147 28.77 13.36 -2.40
N ARG A 148 28.48 13.34 -1.09
CA ARG A 148 27.23 13.80 -0.50
C ARG A 148 26.99 15.31 -0.66
N GLN A 149 28.04 16.12 -0.86
CA GLN A 149 27.89 17.58 -1.06
C GLN A 149 27.85 18.02 -2.54
N VAL A 150 28.43 17.26 -3.47
CA VAL A 150 28.47 17.63 -4.90
C VAL A 150 27.16 17.29 -5.63
N LEU A 151 26.46 16.23 -5.20
CA LEU A 151 25.19 15.80 -5.79
C LEU A 151 24.04 16.82 -5.62
N MET A 152 24.14 17.80 -4.71
CA MET A 152 23.17 18.91 -4.64
C MET A 152 23.43 20.04 -5.65
N ARG A 153 24.62 20.13 -6.26
CA ARG A 153 24.95 21.18 -7.25
C ARG A 153 24.77 20.75 -8.72
N ILE A 154 24.74 19.44 -9.00
CA ILE A 154 24.58 18.91 -10.38
C ILE A 154 23.11 18.91 -10.84
N CYS A 155 22.12 18.96 -9.93
CA CYS A 155 20.70 19.03 -10.30
C CYS A 155 20.26 20.36 -10.96
N ILE A 156 21.12 21.39 -11.05
CA ILE A 156 20.75 22.71 -11.62
C ILE A 156 21.25 22.91 -13.07
N LEU A 157 22.05 22.00 -13.64
CA LEU A 157 22.71 22.25 -14.92
C LEU A 157 22.53 21.13 -15.96
N THR A 158 21.30 20.77 -16.29
CA THR A 158 20.99 20.11 -17.58
C THR A 158 19.55 20.40 -18.04
N LEU A 159 19.24 21.68 -18.22
CA LEU A 159 18.13 22.15 -19.05
C LEU A 159 18.74 22.86 -20.26
N THR A 160 18.93 22.16 -21.38
CA THR A 160 18.76 22.62 -22.77
C THR A 160 19.32 21.60 -23.78
N PHE A 161 18.47 21.09 -24.67
CA PHE A 161 18.61 20.98 -26.14
C PHE A 161 17.82 19.79 -26.74
N ASN A 162 16.60 20.11 -27.17
CA ASN A 162 16.01 19.95 -28.50
C ASN A 162 16.47 18.81 -29.44
N VAL A 163 15.58 17.83 -29.71
CA VAL A 163 15.51 17.10 -30.99
C VAL A 163 14.04 16.77 -31.30
N GLY A 164 13.51 17.29 -32.41
CA GLY A 164 12.12 17.11 -32.85
C GLY A 164 11.87 15.82 -33.67
N PRO A 165 10.59 15.44 -33.93
CA PRO A 165 10.24 14.17 -34.55
C PRO A 165 10.17 14.23 -36.09
N ARG A 166 10.64 13.18 -36.77
CA ARG A 166 10.35 12.88 -38.18
C ARG A 166 8.99 12.17 -38.29
N LYS A 167 8.18 12.62 -39.26
CA LYS A 167 6.89 12.06 -39.68
C LYS A 167 7.03 10.65 -40.26
N GLY A 168 6.06 9.80 -39.97
CA GLY A 168 5.79 8.54 -40.67
C GLY A 168 4.41 8.01 -40.26
N ASP A 169 3.48 7.97 -41.20
CA ASP A 169 2.08 7.61 -41.05
C ASP A 169 1.85 6.20 -40.47
N VAL A 170 0.93 6.09 -39.51
CA VAL A 170 0.26 4.83 -39.19
C VAL A 170 -1.24 5.04 -39.38
N ARG A 171 -1.77 4.29 -40.34
CA ARG A 171 -3.19 4.21 -40.69
C ARG A 171 -4.02 3.80 -39.48
N THR A 172 -5.08 4.56 -39.25
CA THR A 172 -6.19 4.22 -38.36
C THR A 172 -7.08 3.21 -39.07
N ASP A 173 -7.06 1.95 -38.63
CA ASP A 173 -8.16 1.03 -38.90
C ASP A 173 -8.96 0.76 -37.61
N SER A 174 -10.27 0.90 -37.78
CA SER A 174 -11.34 0.75 -36.83
C SER A 174 -11.38 -0.62 -36.15
N ALA A 175 -11.33 -0.64 -34.82
CA ALA A 175 -11.88 -1.70 -34.00
C ALA A 175 -12.36 -1.11 -32.66
N VAL A 176 -13.61 -0.64 -32.68
CA VAL A 176 -14.40 -0.31 -31.50
C VAL A 176 -14.90 -1.65 -30.91
N ALA A 177 -14.62 -1.87 -29.63
CA ALA A 177 -14.86 -3.07 -28.79
C ALA A 177 -13.81 -4.20 -28.91
N PRO A 178 -13.20 -4.74 -27.81
CA PRO A 178 -13.59 -4.68 -26.40
C PRO A 178 -12.49 -4.09 -25.46
N ILE A 179 -12.75 -2.94 -24.83
CA ILE A 179 -11.87 -2.32 -23.81
C ILE A 179 -12.38 -2.57 -22.37
N LEU A 180 -13.34 -3.49 -22.18
CA LEU A 180 -13.94 -3.78 -20.87
C LEU A 180 -13.26 -4.92 -20.06
N GLU A 181 -12.18 -5.54 -20.54
CA GLU A 181 -11.55 -6.69 -19.83
C GLU A 181 -10.12 -6.47 -19.28
N LEU A 182 -9.45 -5.34 -19.54
CA LEU A 182 -8.00 -5.21 -19.28
C LEU A 182 -7.60 -4.23 -18.16
N CYS A 183 -8.36 -4.18 -17.06
CA CYS A 183 -7.90 -3.62 -15.78
C CYS A 183 -7.98 -4.66 -14.66
N HIS A 184 -7.31 -5.80 -14.87
CA HIS A 184 -7.03 -6.80 -13.84
C HIS A 184 -5.58 -6.64 -13.35
N CYS A 185 -5.35 -5.70 -12.44
CA CYS A 185 -4.06 -5.56 -11.75
C CYS A 185 -4.20 -5.98 -10.27
N TYR A 186 -3.69 -7.18 -9.99
CA TYR A 186 -3.10 -7.64 -8.73
C TYR A 186 -3.95 -7.56 -7.44
N THR A 187 -5.07 -8.26 -7.43
CA THR A 187 -5.39 -9.14 -6.30
C THR A 187 -5.47 -10.57 -6.84
N LYS A 188 -4.65 -11.49 -6.32
CA LYS A 188 -5.01 -12.92 -6.37
C LYS A 188 -6.10 -13.15 -5.33
N GLY A 189 -7.24 -12.52 -5.53
CA GLY A 189 -8.49 -12.96 -4.92
C GLY A 189 -9.16 -13.81 -5.98
N GLU A 190 -9.56 -15.03 -5.66
CA GLU A 190 -10.68 -15.60 -6.39
C GLU A 190 -11.80 -14.57 -6.30
N PHE A 191 -12.11 -13.88 -7.41
CA PHE A 191 -13.19 -12.91 -7.41
C PHE A 191 -14.44 -13.64 -6.91
N LEU A 192 -15.09 -13.09 -5.89
CA LEU A 192 -16.39 -13.58 -5.47
C LEU A 192 -17.36 -13.31 -6.62
N LYS A 193 -17.46 -14.26 -7.54
CA LYS A 193 -18.32 -14.18 -8.70
C LYS A 193 -19.73 -14.56 -8.27
N LEU A 194 -20.50 -13.55 -7.92
CA LEU A 194 -21.94 -13.68 -7.73
C LEU A 194 -22.58 -13.94 -9.12
N ARG A 195 -23.59 -14.81 -9.16
CA ARG A 195 -24.25 -15.29 -10.39
C ARG A 195 -25.43 -14.41 -10.77
N LYS A 196 -26.08 -13.77 -9.79
CA LYS A 196 -27.18 -12.83 -10.04
C LYS A 196 -26.66 -11.53 -10.62
N THR A 197 -27.53 -10.85 -11.39
CA THR A 197 -27.25 -9.55 -11.99
C THR A 197 -27.09 -8.47 -10.94
N ASP A 198 -26.32 -7.44 -11.26
CA ASP A 198 -26.21 -6.24 -10.42
C ASP A 198 -27.60 -5.63 -10.14
N GLN A 199 -27.80 -5.20 -8.90
CA GLN A 199 -28.99 -4.54 -8.41
C GLN A 199 -28.82 -3.02 -8.53
N HIS A 200 -29.85 -2.34 -9.02
CA HIS A 200 -29.82 -0.89 -9.30
C HIS A 200 -30.86 -0.10 -8.48
N ASP A 201 -31.75 -0.80 -7.78
CA ASP A 201 -32.76 -0.21 -6.89
C ASP A 201 -33.00 -1.18 -5.72
N VAL A 202 -33.78 -0.73 -4.73
CA VAL A 202 -34.24 -1.60 -3.65
C VAL A 202 -35.04 -2.79 -4.20
N TYR A 203 -34.73 -3.98 -3.71
CA TYR A 203 -35.40 -5.24 -4.07
C TYR A 203 -35.85 -5.96 -2.81
N ALA A 204 -36.71 -6.97 -2.96
CA ALA A 204 -37.45 -7.60 -1.86
C ALA A 204 -36.58 -7.92 -0.63
N PHE A 205 -35.38 -8.47 -0.83
CA PHE A 205 -34.50 -8.91 0.25
C PHE A 205 -33.96 -7.76 1.13
N ILE A 206 -33.70 -6.59 0.53
CA ILE A 206 -33.19 -5.41 1.25
C ILE A 206 -34.23 -4.30 1.39
N ASN A 207 -35.51 -4.62 1.17
CA ASN A 207 -36.57 -3.62 1.20
C ASN A 207 -36.95 -3.24 2.65
N PRO A 208 -36.74 -1.97 3.07
CA PRO A 208 -36.99 -1.53 4.44
C PRO A 208 -38.47 -1.56 4.85
N THR A 209 -39.39 -1.62 3.88
CA THR A 209 -40.84 -1.71 4.16
C THR A 209 -41.38 -3.15 4.07
N GLN A 210 -40.53 -4.11 3.67
CA GLN A 210 -40.89 -5.52 3.52
C GLN A 210 -39.97 -6.41 4.35
N ASN A 211 -38.97 -7.08 3.74
CA ASN A 211 -38.15 -8.07 4.44
C ASN A 211 -37.20 -7.48 5.50
N LEU A 212 -36.95 -6.17 5.44
CA LEU A 212 -36.21 -5.44 6.48
C LEU A 212 -37.11 -4.52 7.32
N LYS A 213 -38.43 -4.71 7.24
CA LYS A 213 -39.36 -4.00 8.13
C LYS A 213 -38.99 -4.28 9.59
N ASP A 214 -38.99 -3.22 10.40
CA ASP A 214 -38.67 -3.26 11.83
C ASP A 214 -37.22 -3.70 12.14
N ALA A 215 -36.34 -3.86 11.14
CA ALA A 215 -34.93 -4.22 11.34
C ALA A 215 -34.12 -3.15 12.10
N ALA A 216 -34.63 -1.91 12.11
CA ALA A 216 -34.11 -0.80 12.88
C ALA A 216 -34.99 -0.41 14.08
N ALA A 217 -36.01 -1.21 14.42
CA ALA A 217 -36.90 -0.93 15.55
C ALA A 217 -36.13 -0.68 16.84
N GLY A 218 -36.47 0.41 17.54
CA GLY A 218 -35.83 0.80 18.80
C GLY A 218 -34.43 1.42 18.66
N LYS A 219 -33.89 1.49 17.44
CA LYS A 219 -32.51 1.98 17.23
C LYS A 219 -32.46 3.49 16.98
N THR A 220 -31.38 4.09 17.46
CA THR A 220 -30.99 5.46 17.13
C THR A 220 -29.86 5.45 16.10
N VAL A 221 -30.04 6.17 14.98
CA VAL A 221 -29.13 6.15 13.83
C VAL A 221 -28.61 7.55 13.52
N LEU A 222 -27.29 7.71 13.50
CA LEU A 222 -26.62 8.94 13.08
C LEU A 222 -26.17 8.82 11.62
N VAL A 223 -26.53 9.78 10.78
CA VAL A 223 -26.07 9.84 9.38
C VAL A 223 -25.37 11.16 9.11
N THR A 224 -24.09 11.13 8.73
CA THR A 224 -23.36 12.33 8.30
C THR A 224 -23.55 12.59 6.80
N GLY A 225 -23.62 13.84 6.39
CA GLY A 225 -23.93 14.19 4.99
C GLY A 225 -25.37 13.83 4.59
N ALA A 226 -26.30 13.82 5.54
CA ALA A 226 -27.67 13.31 5.35
C ALA A 226 -28.62 14.22 4.54
N GLY A 227 -28.19 15.43 4.17
CA GLY A 227 -29.09 16.43 3.57
C GLY A 227 -29.49 16.19 2.10
N THR A 228 -28.76 15.35 1.36
CA THR A 228 -28.97 15.13 -0.09
C THR A 228 -28.47 13.76 -0.54
N GLY A 229 -28.92 13.30 -1.71
CA GLY A 229 -28.36 12.14 -2.40
C GLY A 229 -28.38 10.86 -1.57
N ILE A 230 -27.25 10.16 -1.52
CA ILE A 230 -27.09 8.87 -0.82
C ILE A 230 -27.41 8.99 0.67
N GLY A 231 -26.89 10.03 1.35
CA GLY A 231 -27.13 10.22 2.77
C GLY A 231 -28.61 10.39 3.13
N ARG A 232 -29.37 11.10 2.28
CA ARG A 232 -30.82 11.23 2.45
C ARG A 232 -31.52 9.88 2.25
N GLY A 233 -31.19 9.16 1.18
CA GLY A 233 -31.76 7.83 0.90
C GLY A 233 -31.47 6.82 2.01
N ILE A 234 -30.30 6.88 2.64
CA ILE A 234 -29.97 6.06 3.82
C ILE A 234 -30.85 6.41 5.02
N ALA A 235 -30.99 7.71 5.34
CA ALA A 235 -31.84 8.15 6.44
C ALA A 235 -33.32 7.76 6.23
N GLU A 236 -33.84 7.96 5.01
CA GLU A 236 -35.19 7.54 4.62
C GLU A 236 -35.39 6.02 4.78
N ALA A 237 -34.41 5.20 4.38
CA ALA A 237 -34.47 3.75 4.52
C ALA A 237 -34.48 3.28 5.98
N PHE A 238 -33.67 3.88 6.85
CA PHE A 238 -33.69 3.57 8.29
C PHE A 238 -35.01 3.99 8.95
N ALA A 239 -35.59 5.12 8.54
CA ALA A 239 -36.91 5.54 9.02
C ALA A 239 -37.99 4.53 8.64
N MET A 240 -38.01 4.11 7.36
CA MET A 240 -38.95 3.10 6.86
C MET A 240 -38.76 1.73 7.51
N ALA A 241 -37.53 1.40 7.95
CA ALA A 241 -37.21 0.17 8.67
C ALA A 241 -37.50 0.24 10.18
N GLY A 242 -38.16 1.31 10.65
CA GLY A 242 -38.64 1.43 12.04
C GLY A 242 -37.67 2.08 13.03
N ALA A 243 -36.63 2.79 12.58
CA ALA A 243 -35.74 3.52 13.49
C ALA A 243 -36.52 4.46 14.42
N SER A 244 -36.23 4.42 15.71
CA SER A 244 -36.91 5.27 16.70
C SER A 244 -36.41 6.71 16.63
N SER A 245 -35.11 6.90 16.39
CA SER A 245 -34.54 8.22 16.17
C SER A 245 -33.50 8.26 15.05
N LEU A 246 -33.50 9.36 14.31
CA LEU A 246 -32.50 9.71 13.31
C LEU A 246 -31.83 11.03 13.66
N VAL A 247 -30.50 11.03 13.68
CA VAL A 247 -29.70 12.25 13.77
C VAL A 247 -29.13 12.56 12.40
N LEU A 248 -29.58 13.66 11.80
CA LEU A 248 -29.14 14.09 10.48
C LEU A 248 -28.08 15.18 10.64
N ALA A 249 -26.82 14.87 10.33
CA ALA A 249 -25.70 15.78 10.52
C ALA A 249 -25.10 16.24 9.19
N ALA A 250 -25.02 17.56 8.97
CA ALA A 250 -24.30 18.17 7.85
C ALA A 250 -24.10 19.67 8.08
N ARG A 251 -23.27 20.29 7.24
CA ARG A 251 -23.03 21.74 7.26
C ARG A 251 -24.28 22.57 6.93
N ARG A 252 -25.07 22.12 5.96
CA ARG A 252 -26.21 22.85 5.36
C ARG A 252 -27.52 22.49 6.05
N VAL A 253 -28.00 23.34 6.96
CA VAL A 253 -29.22 23.10 7.75
C VAL A 253 -30.48 23.00 6.87
N GLU A 254 -30.57 23.83 5.82
CA GLU A 254 -31.72 23.87 4.93
C GLU A 254 -31.94 22.56 4.16
N LYS A 255 -30.86 21.85 3.83
CA LYS A 255 -30.92 20.53 3.18
C LYS A 255 -31.30 19.42 4.16
N LEU A 256 -30.89 19.56 5.43
CA LEU A 256 -31.28 18.63 6.49
C LEU A 256 -32.77 18.75 6.81
N GLU A 257 -33.31 19.97 6.88
CA GLU A 257 -34.74 20.19 7.09
C GLU A 257 -35.58 19.61 5.94
N GLY A 258 -35.12 19.76 4.69
CA GLY A 258 -35.77 19.09 3.56
C GLY A 258 -35.77 17.56 3.66
N SER A 259 -34.70 16.97 4.19
CA SER A 259 -34.60 15.53 4.43
C SER A 259 -35.51 15.08 5.58
N LYS A 260 -35.57 15.86 6.66
CA LYS A 260 -36.51 15.66 7.77
C LYS A 260 -37.96 15.69 7.30
N ALA A 261 -38.33 16.63 6.44
CA ALA A 261 -39.67 16.72 5.88
C ALA A 261 -40.02 15.49 5.01
N SER A 262 -39.07 14.99 4.21
CA SER A 262 -39.22 13.74 3.45
C SER A 262 -39.46 12.55 4.37
N ILE A 263 -38.64 12.41 5.42
CA ILE A 263 -38.77 11.34 6.42
C ILE A 263 -40.12 11.41 7.14
N ALA A 264 -40.60 12.60 7.50
CA ALA A 264 -41.89 12.77 8.16
C ALA A 264 -43.08 12.29 7.31
N GLN A 265 -42.96 12.29 5.98
CA GLN A 265 -43.96 11.71 5.07
C GLN A 265 -43.90 10.18 5.01
N LEU A 266 -42.70 9.61 5.12
CA LEU A 266 -42.46 8.17 4.98
C LEU A 266 -42.65 7.41 6.30
N ALA A 267 -42.27 8.01 7.42
CA ALA A 267 -42.30 7.43 8.77
C ALA A 267 -42.60 8.53 9.81
N PRO A 268 -43.88 8.92 9.99
CA PRO A 268 -44.29 10.02 10.87
C PRO A 268 -43.87 9.84 12.34
N ASP A 269 -43.74 8.60 12.79
CA ASP A 269 -43.41 8.26 14.18
C ASP A 269 -41.91 8.31 14.49
N CYS A 270 -41.05 8.47 13.48
CA CYS A 270 -39.60 8.53 13.66
C CYS A 270 -39.17 9.90 14.21
N HIS A 271 -38.46 9.92 15.33
CA HIS A 271 -37.94 11.16 15.90
C HIS A 271 -36.69 11.65 15.15
N VAL A 272 -36.78 12.78 14.43
CA VAL A 272 -35.68 13.31 13.62
C VAL A 272 -35.04 14.55 14.26
N VAL A 273 -33.76 14.43 14.61
CA VAL A 273 -32.89 15.50 15.12
C VAL A 273 -32.03 16.05 13.98
N VAL A 274 -32.02 17.38 13.82
CA VAL A 274 -31.20 18.07 12.82
C VAL A 274 -29.98 18.67 13.48
N ALA A 275 -28.79 18.19 13.12
CA ALA A 275 -27.49 18.69 13.57
C ALA A 275 -26.82 19.50 12.45
N GLY A 276 -27.36 20.69 12.19
CA GLY A 276 -26.84 21.66 11.22
C GLY A 276 -25.48 22.24 11.64
N GLY A 277 -24.71 22.75 10.68
CA GLY A 277 -23.38 23.31 10.93
C GLY A 277 -22.29 22.27 11.25
N THR A 278 -22.59 20.98 11.14
CA THR A 278 -21.62 19.91 11.41
C THR A 278 -20.62 19.81 10.25
N ASP A 279 -19.36 20.15 10.52
CA ASP A 279 -18.22 19.85 9.63
C ASP A 279 -17.46 18.65 10.18
N VAL A 280 -17.51 17.53 9.45
CA VAL A 280 -16.86 16.29 9.88
C VAL A 280 -15.34 16.41 9.92
N ALA A 281 -14.74 17.30 9.12
CA ALA A 281 -13.29 17.51 9.12
C ALA A 281 -12.80 18.31 10.34
N ASP A 282 -13.71 19.02 11.03
CA ASP A 282 -13.40 19.81 12.21
C ASP A 282 -13.64 19.01 13.51
N ARG A 283 -12.61 18.96 14.35
CA ARG A 283 -12.65 18.17 15.59
C ARG A 283 -13.70 18.71 16.57
N GLU A 284 -13.75 20.02 16.77
CA GLU A 284 -14.66 20.63 17.73
C GLU A 284 -16.12 20.52 17.28
N SER A 285 -16.37 20.65 15.98
CA SER A 285 -17.69 20.44 15.39
C SER A 285 -18.20 19.02 15.65
N VAL A 286 -17.36 17.99 15.45
CA VAL A 286 -17.73 16.59 15.73
C VAL A 286 -17.87 16.35 17.25
N GLU A 287 -17.01 16.89 18.09
CA GLU A 287 -17.15 16.76 19.55
C GLU A 287 -18.48 17.37 20.04
N LYS A 288 -18.83 18.58 19.58
CA LYS A 288 -20.11 19.23 19.88
C LYS A 288 -21.32 18.43 19.38
N LEU A 289 -21.21 17.78 18.21
CA LEU A 289 -22.26 16.90 17.71
C LEU A 289 -22.55 15.79 18.73
N PHE A 290 -21.52 15.09 19.22
CA PHE A 290 -21.70 13.98 20.16
C PHE A 290 -22.10 14.43 21.57
N GLU A 291 -21.62 15.59 22.03
CA GLU A 291 -22.05 16.19 23.31
C GLU A 291 -23.54 16.57 23.30
N GLY A 292 -24.08 16.93 22.12
CA GLY A 292 -25.48 17.29 21.95
C GLY A 292 -26.45 16.11 21.79
N LEU A 293 -25.96 14.87 21.76
CA LEU A 293 -26.83 13.69 21.61
C LEU A 293 -27.41 13.28 22.97
N SER A 294 -28.71 12.98 23.00
CA SER A 294 -29.38 12.46 24.19
C SER A 294 -28.96 11.03 24.53
N GLU A 295 -28.53 10.26 23.54
CA GLU A 295 -28.09 8.88 23.67
C GLU A 295 -27.03 8.53 22.62
N VAL A 296 -26.27 7.48 22.89
CA VAL A 296 -25.24 7.00 21.96
C VAL A 296 -25.92 6.18 20.84
N PRO A 297 -25.73 6.54 19.55
CA PRO A 297 -26.36 5.83 18.44
C PRO A 297 -26.04 4.33 18.41
N ASP A 298 -26.97 3.51 17.93
CA ASP A 298 -26.73 2.09 17.62
C ASP A 298 -26.01 1.91 16.29
N VAL A 299 -26.26 2.83 15.35
CA VAL A 299 -25.67 2.82 14.02
C VAL A 299 -25.17 4.22 13.68
N VAL A 300 -23.93 4.30 13.23
CA VAL A 300 -23.31 5.53 12.70
C VAL A 300 -22.96 5.30 11.24
N VAL A 301 -23.55 6.10 10.35
CA VAL A 301 -23.26 6.09 8.92
C VAL A 301 -22.38 7.29 8.57
N SER A 302 -21.11 7.02 8.31
CA SER A 302 -20.14 8.00 7.84
C SER A 302 -20.28 8.17 6.32
N ASN A 303 -21.21 9.02 5.90
CA ASN A 303 -21.52 9.25 4.48
C ASN A 303 -20.99 10.60 3.95
N ALA A 304 -20.74 11.59 4.81
CA ALA A 304 -20.20 12.88 4.39
C ALA A 304 -18.93 12.69 3.54
N ALA A 305 -18.87 13.34 2.38
CA ALA A 305 -17.77 13.21 1.44
C ALA A 305 -17.52 14.49 0.65
N ALA A 306 -16.29 14.63 0.16
CA ALA A 306 -15.87 15.61 -0.83
C ALA A 306 -15.15 14.89 -1.98
N SER A 307 -15.20 15.50 -3.17
CA SER A 307 -14.47 15.00 -4.33
C SER A 307 -14.07 16.17 -5.23
N SER A 308 -12.78 16.33 -5.46
CA SER A 308 -12.22 17.16 -6.51
C SER A 308 -11.86 16.33 -7.74
N SER A 309 -11.88 16.96 -8.92
CA SER A 309 -11.52 16.33 -10.19
C SER A 309 -10.49 17.17 -10.92
N ALA A 310 -9.23 16.71 -10.92
CA ALA A 310 -8.13 17.32 -11.65
C ALA A 310 -6.94 16.36 -11.78
N SER A 311 -6.19 16.45 -12.88
CA SER A 311 -4.88 15.80 -12.97
C SER A 311 -3.95 16.37 -11.89
N ILE A 312 -3.04 15.56 -11.34
CA ILE A 312 -2.11 15.99 -10.27
C ILE A 312 -1.39 17.31 -10.61
N ALA A 313 -0.89 17.47 -11.85
CA ALA A 313 -0.19 18.70 -12.24
C ALA A 313 -1.07 19.97 -12.28
N LYS A 314 -2.40 19.81 -12.29
CA LYS A 314 -3.39 20.89 -12.38
C LYS A 314 -4.30 20.96 -11.16
N SER A 315 -4.18 20.03 -10.22
CA SER A 315 -5.01 20.01 -9.02
C SER A 315 -4.58 21.13 -8.09
N ASP A 316 -5.57 21.79 -7.50
CA ASP A 316 -5.35 22.68 -6.37
C ASP A 316 -4.95 21.85 -5.14
N PRO A 317 -3.74 22.05 -4.57
CA PRO A 317 -3.28 21.28 -3.42
C PRO A 317 -4.21 21.36 -2.21
N ASP A 318 -4.86 22.50 -1.98
CA ASP A 318 -5.72 22.70 -0.81
C ASP A 318 -7.03 21.93 -0.98
N ARG A 319 -7.60 21.93 -2.19
CA ARG A 319 -8.79 21.10 -2.49
C ARG A 319 -8.47 19.61 -2.49
N TRP A 320 -7.26 19.25 -2.96
CA TRP A 320 -6.81 17.86 -2.95
C TRP A 320 -6.71 17.34 -1.50
N TRP A 321 -6.14 18.12 -0.59
CA TRP A 321 -6.07 17.75 0.83
C TRP A 321 -7.42 17.86 1.55
N GLN A 322 -8.28 18.78 1.14
CA GLN A 322 -9.65 18.86 1.65
C GLN A 322 -10.43 17.56 1.42
N ASP A 323 -10.25 16.89 0.28
CA ASP A 323 -10.85 15.58 0.04
C ASP A 323 -10.37 14.54 1.08
N MET A 324 -9.09 14.56 1.44
CA MET A 324 -8.53 13.67 2.48
C MET A 324 -9.06 14.02 3.86
N ASP A 325 -9.14 15.31 4.20
CA ASP A 325 -9.69 15.78 5.47
C ASP A 325 -11.16 15.35 5.63
N VAL A 326 -11.98 15.51 4.61
CA VAL A 326 -13.40 15.14 4.69
C VAL A 326 -13.58 13.62 4.63
N ASN A 327 -12.90 12.92 3.74
CA ASN A 327 -13.17 11.50 3.47
C ASN A 327 -12.41 10.53 4.39
N VAL A 328 -11.32 10.96 5.04
CA VAL A 328 -10.52 10.11 5.94
C VAL A 328 -10.57 10.63 7.36
N ARG A 329 -10.12 11.88 7.57
CA ARG A 329 -10.11 12.49 8.90
C ARG A 329 -11.53 12.64 9.45
N GLY A 330 -12.51 12.95 8.61
CA GLY A 330 -13.91 13.02 8.98
C GLY A 330 -14.45 11.73 9.62
N PRO A 331 -14.50 10.60 8.88
CA PRO A 331 -14.89 9.31 9.44
C PRO A 331 -14.07 8.89 10.67
N TYR A 332 -12.78 9.19 10.71
CA TYR A 332 -11.95 8.95 11.89
C TYR A 332 -12.43 9.76 13.12
N LEU A 333 -12.68 11.06 12.97
CA LEU A 333 -13.16 11.91 14.07
C LEU A 333 -14.53 11.46 14.56
N VAL A 334 -15.42 11.13 13.64
CA VAL A 334 -16.76 10.59 13.94
C VAL A 334 -16.66 9.27 14.69
N ALA A 335 -15.88 8.31 14.19
CA ALA A 335 -15.67 7.02 14.85
C ALA A 335 -15.03 7.17 16.24
N ARG A 336 -14.01 8.03 16.37
CA ARG A 336 -13.36 8.32 17.64
C ARG A 336 -14.34 8.88 18.68
N SER A 337 -15.12 9.89 18.31
CA SER A 337 -16.10 10.49 19.23
C SER A 337 -17.22 9.52 19.57
N TYR A 338 -17.67 8.72 18.60
CA TYR A 338 -18.63 7.63 18.83
C TYR A 338 -18.12 6.61 19.84
N ILE A 339 -16.93 6.06 19.64
CA ILE A 339 -16.32 5.06 20.53
C ILE A 339 -16.13 5.63 21.93
N ARG A 340 -15.68 6.89 22.05
CA ARG A 340 -15.55 7.57 23.35
C ARG A 340 -16.90 7.72 24.05
N ALA A 341 -17.93 8.14 23.33
CA ALA A 341 -19.28 8.27 23.89
C ALA A 341 -19.84 6.91 24.31
N ALA A 342 -19.68 5.86 23.49
CA ALA A 342 -20.08 4.50 23.81
C ALA A 342 -19.38 3.98 25.08
N ASN A 343 -18.06 4.15 25.17
CA ASN A 343 -17.28 3.77 26.34
C ASN A 343 -17.71 4.53 27.60
N ALA A 344 -17.94 5.84 27.50
CA ALA A 344 -18.42 6.65 28.62
C ALA A 344 -19.82 6.24 29.10
N ALA A 345 -20.70 5.84 28.18
CA ALA A 345 -22.04 5.34 28.48
C ALA A 345 -22.06 3.86 28.90
N GLY A 346 -20.92 3.17 28.88
CA GLY A 346 -20.86 1.71 29.10
C GLY A 346 -21.59 0.89 28.02
N LYS A 347 -21.88 1.49 26.86
CA LYS A 347 -22.57 0.83 25.75
C LYS A 347 -21.64 -0.22 25.14
N LYS A 348 -22.20 -1.42 24.91
CA LYS A 348 -21.55 -2.51 24.19
C LYS A 348 -22.31 -2.78 22.90
N GLY A 349 -21.58 -3.17 21.87
CA GLY A 349 -22.12 -3.30 20.52
C GLY A 349 -22.35 -1.94 19.85
N GLY A 350 -22.65 -2.00 18.56
CA GLY A 350 -22.84 -0.82 17.72
C GLY A 350 -22.20 -1.03 16.36
N ARG A 351 -22.64 -0.24 15.37
CA ARG A 351 -22.19 -0.40 13.98
C ARG A 351 -21.77 0.90 13.35
N ILE A 352 -20.61 0.90 12.72
CA ILE A 352 -20.12 2.00 11.89
C ILE A 352 -20.17 1.56 10.43
N ILE A 353 -20.99 2.21 9.62
CA ILE A 353 -21.07 2.00 8.17
C ILE A 353 -20.33 3.16 7.50
N ASN A 354 -19.14 2.90 6.98
CA ASN A 354 -18.37 3.87 6.23
C ASN A 354 -18.76 3.80 4.75
N VAL A 355 -19.34 4.86 4.20
CA VAL A 355 -19.69 4.90 2.78
C VAL A 355 -18.42 5.14 1.95
N SER A 356 -17.94 4.07 1.35
CA SER A 356 -16.74 4.04 0.52
C SER A 356 -17.10 4.19 -0.98
N SER A 357 -16.27 3.65 -1.86
CA SER A 357 -16.48 3.68 -3.30
C SER A 357 -15.71 2.56 -4.01
N ASN A 358 -16.23 2.09 -5.14
CA ASN A 358 -15.45 1.26 -6.08
C ASN A 358 -14.19 1.98 -6.60
N ALA A 359 -14.12 3.32 -6.51
CA ALA A 359 -12.94 4.11 -6.85
C ALA A 359 -11.76 3.82 -5.93
N ALA A 360 -11.97 3.26 -4.73
CA ALA A 360 -10.88 2.82 -3.84
C ALA A 360 -9.93 1.82 -4.53
N TRP A 361 -10.45 1.07 -5.51
CA TRP A 361 -9.74 0.00 -6.21
C TRP A 361 -9.37 0.35 -7.65
N ARG A 362 -9.66 1.58 -8.10
CA ARG A 362 -9.50 1.99 -9.50
C ARG A 362 -8.57 3.20 -9.60
N TYR A 363 -7.66 3.16 -10.55
CA TYR A 363 -6.83 4.30 -10.90
C TYR A 363 -7.53 5.13 -11.98
N ILE A 364 -8.40 6.04 -11.55
CA ILE A 364 -9.17 6.92 -12.45
C ILE A 364 -8.41 8.25 -12.57
N PRO A 365 -7.86 8.60 -13.75
CA PRO A 365 -7.21 9.89 -13.95
C PRO A 365 -8.15 11.04 -13.58
N GLY A 366 -7.66 11.97 -12.78
CA GLY A 366 -8.45 13.10 -12.28
C GLY A 366 -9.01 12.93 -10.87
N LEU A 367 -9.21 11.69 -10.39
CA LEU A 367 -9.80 11.39 -9.08
C LEU A 367 -8.76 10.88 -8.07
N SER A 368 -7.53 11.41 -8.13
CA SER A 368 -6.42 10.88 -7.32
C SER A 368 -6.63 11.02 -5.82
N SER A 369 -7.06 12.20 -5.33
CA SER A 369 -7.40 12.44 -3.93
C SER A 369 -8.57 11.58 -3.48
N TYR A 370 -9.65 11.55 -4.26
CA TYR A 370 -10.85 10.79 -3.93
C TYR A 370 -10.56 9.29 -3.83
N SER A 371 -9.93 8.71 -4.86
CA SER A 371 -9.60 7.27 -4.90
C SER A 371 -8.64 6.89 -3.75
N ALA A 372 -7.60 7.69 -3.50
CA ALA A 372 -6.69 7.48 -2.38
C ALA A 372 -7.40 7.58 -1.02
N SER A 373 -8.30 8.56 -0.86
CA SER A 373 -9.05 8.74 0.38
C SER A 373 -10.00 7.57 0.68
N LYS A 374 -10.65 7.00 -0.36
CA LYS A 374 -11.55 5.85 -0.19
C LYS A 374 -10.79 4.55 0.07
N ALA A 375 -9.62 4.35 -0.54
CA ALA A 375 -8.73 3.25 -0.17
C ALA A 375 -8.23 3.35 1.29
N ALA A 376 -7.92 4.57 1.74
CA ALA A 376 -7.56 4.81 3.14
C ALA A 376 -8.73 4.55 4.10
N LEU A 377 -9.95 4.95 3.71
CA LEU A 377 -11.18 4.70 4.49
C LEU A 377 -11.49 3.20 4.62
N ASP A 378 -11.27 2.42 3.56
CA ASP A 378 -11.45 0.96 3.62
C ASP A 378 -10.46 0.33 4.62
N THR A 379 -9.21 0.80 4.63
CA THR A 379 -8.21 0.35 5.60
C THR A 379 -8.58 0.77 7.03
N LEU A 380 -9.02 2.01 7.24
CA LEU A 380 -9.50 2.49 8.53
C LEU A 380 -10.66 1.64 9.06
N THR A 381 -11.56 1.22 8.17
CA THR A 381 -12.69 0.36 8.52
C THR A 381 -12.24 -1.00 9.06
N GLU A 382 -11.18 -1.59 8.51
CA GLU A 382 -10.63 -2.85 9.04
C GLU A 382 -10.03 -2.67 10.43
N TYR A 383 -9.34 -1.55 10.68
CA TYR A 383 -8.80 -1.24 12.01
C TYR A 383 -9.90 -1.04 13.03
N LEU A 384 -10.94 -0.26 12.70
CA LEU A 384 -12.07 -0.03 13.59
C LEU A 384 -12.76 -1.34 14.01
N ASP A 385 -12.96 -2.27 13.07
CA ASP A 385 -13.57 -3.57 13.37
C ASP A 385 -12.67 -4.44 14.23
N SER A 386 -11.37 -4.47 13.90
CA SER A 386 -10.37 -5.22 14.66
C SER A 386 -10.22 -4.68 16.08
N GLU A 387 -10.17 -3.36 16.26
CA GLU A 387 -10.05 -2.73 17.58
C GLU A 387 -11.30 -2.99 18.43
N GLY A 388 -12.50 -2.81 17.86
CA GLY A 388 -13.75 -3.03 18.58
C GLY A 388 -13.97 -4.49 19.02
N LEU A 389 -13.40 -5.46 18.30
CA LEU A 389 -13.36 -6.86 18.72
C LEU A 389 -12.35 -7.11 19.86
N ASN A 390 -11.20 -6.44 19.85
CA ASN A 390 -10.10 -6.69 20.79
C ASN A 390 -10.24 -5.91 22.11
N ASP A 391 -10.86 -4.73 22.10
CA ASP A 391 -11.08 -3.90 23.29
C ASP A 391 -12.34 -4.30 24.08
N GLY A 392 -13.11 -5.26 23.57
CA GLY A 392 -14.34 -5.75 24.17
C GLY A 392 -15.49 -4.74 24.14
N SER A 393 -15.41 -3.67 23.34
CA SER A 393 -16.55 -2.76 23.07
C SER A 393 -17.62 -3.47 22.24
N GLY A 394 -17.22 -4.40 21.38
CA GLY A 394 -18.11 -5.08 20.45
C GLY A 394 -18.61 -4.19 19.32
N ILE A 395 -18.05 -2.98 19.17
CA ILE A 395 -18.37 -2.08 18.04
C ILE A 395 -17.79 -2.71 16.77
N ARG A 396 -18.62 -2.80 15.73
CA ARG A 396 -18.24 -3.40 14.44
C ARG A 396 -18.28 -2.35 13.35
N SER A 397 -17.49 -2.52 12.28
CA SER A 397 -17.49 -1.56 11.17
C SER A 397 -17.41 -2.22 9.81
N VAL A 398 -18.03 -1.60 8.80
CA VAL A 398 -18.08 -2.11 7.42
C VAL A 398 -17.92 -0.97 6.41
N ALA A 399 -17.28 -1.24 5.27
CA ALA A 399 -17.11 -0.30 4.19
C ALA A 399 -18.10 -0.64 3.08
N MET A 400 -18.96 0.31 2.71
CA MET A 400 -20.02 0.10 1.72
C MET A 400 -19.79 0.98 0.50
N HIS A 401 -19.62 0.40 -0.68
CA HIS A 401 -19.77 1.12 -1.93
C HIS A 401 -21.25 1.30 -2.26
N PRO A 402 -21.74 2.53 -2.42
CA PRO A 402 -23.18 2.81 -2.52
C PRO A 402 -23.80 2.55 -3.90
N GLY A 403 -23.02 2.11 -4.89
CA GLY A 403 -23.43 2.09 -6.30
C GLY A 403 -23.13 3.41 -7.04
N GLY A 404 -23.50 3.45 -8.31
CA GLY A 404 -23.47 4.61 -9.19
C GLY A 404 -24.72 5.47 -9.06
N VAL A 405 -24.85 6.20 -7.96
CA VAL A 405 -25.99 7.11 -7.73
C VAL A 405 -25.69 8.50 -8.32
N LEU A 406 -26.57 9.03 -9.17
CA LEU A 406 -26.44 10.38 -9.69
C LEU A 406 -26.76 11.41 -8.59
N THR A 407 -25.72 12.05 -8.05
CA THR A 407 -25.82 13.06 -6.99
C THR A 407 -25.38 14.44 -7.48
N ASP A 408 -25.70 15.48 -6.69
CA ASP A 408 -25.18 16.84 -6.91
C ASP A 408 -23.63 16.85 -6.92
N MET A 409 -23.01 16.08 -6.02
CA MET A 409 -21.55 15.93 -5.95
C MET A 409 -20.99 15.35 -7.25
N ALA A 410 -21.60 14.28 -7.76
CA ALA A 410 -21.20 13.69 -9.04
C ALA A 410 -21.33 14.74 -10.16
N SER A 411 -22.48 15.41 -10.25
CA SER A 411 -22.76 16.42 -11.27
C SER A 411 -21.77 17.59 -11.26
N ALA A 412 -21.25 17.97 -10.09
CA ALA A 412 -20.31 19.08 -9.93
C ALA A 412 -18.88 18.80 -10.45
N THR A 413 -18.53 17.53 -10.69
CA THR A 413 -17.17 17.15 -11.11
C THR A 413 -16.94 17.16 -12.63
N GLY A 414 -17.92 17.62 -13.41
CA GLY A 414 -17.81 17.69 -14.87
C GLY A 414 -17.72 16.31 -15.53
N ILE A 415 -18.41 15.32 -14.95
CA ILE A 415 -18.36 13.93 -15.40
C ILE A 415 -18.80 13.83 -16.88
N PRO A 416 -18.02 13.14 -17.74
CA PRO A 416 -18.42 12.90 -19.12
C PRO A 416 -19.79 12.21 -19.25
N ASP A 417 -20.56 12.54 -20.29
CA ASP A 417 -21.92 12.02 -20.50
C ASP A 417 -21.99 10.49 -20.53
N ASN A 418 -20.97 9.83 -21.07
CA ASN A 418 -20.90 8.36 -21.10
C ASN A 418 -20.81 7.75 -19.70
N ILE A 419 -20.16 8.43 -18.75
CA ILE A 419 -20.10 8.00 -17.35
C ILE A 419 -21.40 8.36 -16.64
N ARG A 420 -21.96 9.54 -16.90
CA ARG A 420 -23.24 9.96 -16.32
C ARG A 420 -24.37 8.96 -16.61
N ARG A 421 -24.40 8.39 -17.82
CA ARG A 421 -25.38 7.35 -18.21
C ARG A 421 -25.24 6.03 -17.46
N MET A 422 -24.11 5.78 -16.82
CA MET A 422 -23.88 4.59 -15.98
C MET A 422 -24.28 4.82 -14.52
N LEU A 423 -24.63 6.06 -14.13
CA LEU A 423 -25.10 6.38 -12.79
C LEU A 423 -26.62 6.14 -12.68
N VAL A 424 -27.00 4.87 -12.81
CA VAL A 424 -28.41 4.42 -12.90
C VAL A 424 -29.01 4.03 -11.54
N ASP A 425 -28.19 3.99 -10.49
CA ASP A 425 -28.62 3.46 -9.19
C ASP A 425 -29.44 4.49 -8.42
N THR A 426 -30.51 4.04 -7.77
CA THR A 426 -31.33 4.90 -6.92
C THR A 426 -30.68 5.11 -5.55
N PRO A 427 -30.96 6.23 -4.85
CA PRO A 427 -30.56 6.40 -3.45
C PRO A 427 -31.15 5.35 -2.49
N ALA A 428 -32.24 4.67 -2.88
CA ALA A 428 -32.87 3.64 -2.07
C ALA A 428 -32.03 2.35 -1.98
N LEU A 429 -31.25 2.03 -3.02
CA LEU A 429 -30.35 0.87 -3.05
C LEU A 429 -29.31 0.88 -1.90
N PRO A 430 -28.46 1.91 -1.74
CA PRO A 430 -27.55 1.99 -0.60
C PRO A 430 -28.28 2.18 0.73
N GLY A 431 -29.51 2.73 0.71
CA GLY A 431 -30.35 2.81 1.90
C GLY A 431 -30.76 1.45 2.43
N GLY A 432 -31.40 0.62 1.60
CA GLY A 432 -31.76 -0.76 1.97
C GLY A 432 -30.55 -1.61 2.36
N THR A 433 -29.43 -1.44 1.64
CA THR A 433 -28.16 -2.10 1.99
C THR A 433 -27.65 -1.66 3.37
N SER A 434 -27.74 -0.38 3.71
CA SER A 434 -27.30 0.12 5.03
C SER A 434 -28.16 -0.45 6.17
N VAL A 435 -29.47 -0.58 5.95
CA VAL A 435 -30.37 -1.24 6.91
C VAL A 435 -29.97 -2.71 7.07
N TYR A 436 -29.74 -3.44 5.97
CA TYR A 436 -29.27 -4.83 6.01
C TYR A 436 -27.96 -4.97 6.80
N LEU A 437 -26.98 -4.10 6.51
CA LEU A 437 -25.68 -4.05 7.20
C LEU A 437 -25.79 -3.65 8.68
N SER A 438 -26.96 -3.19 9.14
CA SER A 438 -27.23 -2.92 10.56
C SER A 438 -27.79 -4.13 11.34
N THR A 439 -28.03 -5.26 10.67
CA THR A 439 -28.61 -6.49 11.24
C THR A 439 -27.57 -7.59 11.49
N GLU A 440 -27.77 -8.44 12.49
CA GLU A 440 -26.86 -9.55 12.84
C GLU A 440 -26.57 -10.50 11.66
N ARG A 441 -27.48 -10.57 10.69
CA ARG A 441 -27.29 -11.33 9.45
C ARG A 441 -26.05 -10.91 8.68
N ALA A 442 -25.68 -9.64 8.75
CA ALA A 442 -24.53 -9.07 8.08
C ALA A 442 -23.21 -9.17 8.88
N ASP A 443 -23.18 -9.84 10.03
CA ASP A 443 -21.99 -9.88 10.91
C ASP A 443 -20.73 -10.46 10.23
N PHE A 444 -20.92 -11.35 9.26
CA PHE A 444 -19.83 -11.93 8.47
C PHE A 444 -19.13 -10.92 7.53
N LEU A 445 -19.78 -9.78 7.27
CA LEU A 445 -19.29 -8.67 6.42
C LEU A 445 -18.58 -7.58 7.22
N MET A 446 -18.64 -7.63 8.54
CA MET A 446 -17.94 -6.67 9.39
C MET A 446 -16.42 -6.82 9.22
N GLY A 447 -15.73 -5.68 9.15
CA GLY A 447 -14.32 -5.55 8.79
C GLY A 447 -14.04 -5.79 7.30
N ARG A 448 -15.05 -5.67 6.42
CA ARG A 448 -14.93 -5.93 4.97
C ARG A 448 -15.53 -4.81 4.12
N PHE A 449 -15.25 -4.88 2.82
CA PHE A 449 -15.83 -4.05 1.77
C PHE A 449 -17.02 -4.76 1.11
N VAL A 450 -18.12 -4.03 0.92
CA VAL A 450 -19.36 -4.54 0.32
C VAL A 450 -19.87 -3.57 -0.74
N SER A 451 -20.31 -4.07 -1.90
CA SER A 451 -21.02 -3.25 -2.90
C SER A 451 -22.53 -3.37 -2.73
N SER A 452 -23.25 -2.24 -2.67
CA SER A 452 -24.72 -2.23 -2.69
C SER A 452 -25.31 -2.81 -3.98
N THR A 453 -24.55 -2.82 -5.07
CA THR A 453 -25.01 -3.43 -6.35
C THR A 453 -25.03 -4.95 -6.31
N TRP A 454 -24.41 -5.57 -5.31
CA TRP A 454 -24.43 -7.02 -5.16
C TRP A 454 -25.78 -7.50 -4.60
N ASP A 455 -26.18 -8.71 -5.01
CA ASP A 455 -27.33 -9.36 -4.41
C ASP A 455 -26.97 -9.91 -3.03
N MET A 456 -27.55 -9.31 -1.98
CA MET A 456 -27.24 -9.62 -0.58
C MET A 456 -27.71 -11.02 -0.18
N GLU A 457 -28.77 -11.55 -0.82
CA GLU A 457 -29.21 -12.93 -0.61
C GLU A 457 -28.18 -13.92 -1.13
N GLU A 458 -27.65 -13.69 -2.33
CA GLU A 458 -26.58 -14.52 -2.87
C GLU A 458 -25.30 -14.38 -2.04
N LEU A 459 -24.99 -13.17 -1.57
CA LEU A 459 -23.84 -12.91 -0.70
C LEU A 459 -23.95 -13.66 0.63
N GLU A 460 -25.13 -13.71 1.25
CA GLU A 460 -25.38 -14.56 2.42
C GLU A 460 -25.20 -16.04 2.10
N GLY A 461 -25.61 -16.49 0.90
CA GLY A 461 -25.45 -17.87 0.44
C GLY A 461 -24.00 -18.34 0.35
N VAL A 462 -23.04 -17.42 0.29
CA VAL A 462 -21.59 -17.70 0.23
C VAL A 462 -20.83 -17.24 1.48
N LYS A 463 -21.53 -16.91 2.58
CA LYS A 463 -20.95 -16.37 3.82
C LYS A 463 -19.82 -17.24 4.39
N ASP A 464 -19.96 -18.56 4.38
CA ASP A 464 -18.97 -19.48 4.96
C ASP A 464 -17.64 -19.40 4.21
N ARG A 465 -17.69 -19.24 2.88
CA ARG A 465 -16.51 -19.03 2.05
C ARG A 465 -15.89 -17.67 2.34
N VAL A 466 -16.70 -16.60 2.39
CA VAL A 466 -16.23 -15.23 2.68
C VAL A 466 -15.45 -15.20 4.00
N VAL A 467 -15.96 -15.85 5.04
CA VAL A 467 -15.29 -15.90 6.36
C VAL A 467 -14.05 -16.80 6.32
N LYS A 468 -14.17 -18.02 5.78
CA LYS A 468 -13.09 -19.02 5.78
C LYS A 468 -11.87 -18.58 4.97
N GLU A 469 -12.10 -17.95 3.83
CA GLU A 469 -11.05 -17.46 2.92
C GLU A 469 -10.67 -16.00 3.18
N ASP A 470 -11.32 -15.36 4.14
CA ASP A 470 -11.09 -13.98 4.54
C ASP A 470 -11.19 -12.97 3.37
N LEU A 471 -12.20 -13.17 2.51
CA LEU A 471 -12.42 -12.40 1.29
C LEU A 471 -12.90 -10.97 1.59
N LEU A 472 -12.92 -10.10 0.57
CA LEU A 472 -13.47 -8.74 0.65
C LEU A 472 -12.74 -7.79 1.62
N ARG A 473 -11.45 -8.05 1.87
CA ARG A 473 -10.56 -7.16 2.63
C ARG A 473 -9.51 -6.51 1.75
N SER A 474 -9.14 -5.30 2.14
CA SER A 474 -8.18 -4.39 1.56
C SER A 474 -6.74 -4.78 1.93
N ARG A 475 -6.30 -5.97 1.52
CA ARG A 475 -4.94 -6.44 1.85
C ARG A 475 -4.01 -6.34 0.66
N ILE A 476 -2.88 -5.67 0.86
CA ILE A 476 -1.67 -5.92 0.08
C ILE A 476 -1.14 -7.27 0.56
N LEU A 477 -1.54 -8.34 -0.12
CA LEU A 477 -1.00 -9.67 0.15
C LEU A 477 0.49 -9.64 -0.22
N PRO A 478 1.41 -9.94 0.71
CA PRO A 478 2.78 -10.28 0.33
C PRO A 478 2.69 -11.44 -0.66
N GLU A 479 3.43 -11.43 -1.77
CA GLU A 479 3.44 -12.52 -2.76
C GLU A 479 3.60 -13.93 -2.13
N ALA A 480 4.15 -14.00 -0.91
CA ALA A 480 4.32 -15.22 -0.12
C ALA A 480 3.07 -15.75 0.62
N MET A 481 1.97 -14.99 0.71
CA MET A 481 0.72 -15.41 1.37
C MET A 481 -0.41 -15.83 0.42
N ALA A 482 -0.14 -15.90 -0.89
CA ALA A 482 -0.90 -16.78 -1.76
C ALA A 482 -0.50 -18.23 -1.39
N LYS A 483 -1.02 -18.76 -0.27
CA LYS A 483 -0.86 -20.18 0.10
C LYS A 483 -1.36 -21.01 -1.09
N PRO A 484 -0.49 -21.69 -1.86
CA PRO A 484 -0.99 -22.82 -2.60
C PRO A 484 -1.31 -23.87 -1.55
N GLY A 485 -2.56 -24.34 -1.49
CA GLY A 485 -2.89 -25.56 -0.76
C GLY A 485 -1.84 -26.63 -1.09
N LYS A 486 -1.32 -27.31 -0.05
CA LYS A 486 -0.31 -28.39 -0.11
C LYS A 486 0.56 -28.37 -1.39
N CYS A 487 1.64 -27.61 -1.36
CA CYS A 487 2.62 -27.65 -2.43
C CYS A 487 3.46 -28.94 -2.33
N GLU A 488 3.35 -29.86 -3.28
CA GLU A 488 4.20 -31.06 -3.41
C GLU A 488 5.68 -30.75 -3.77
N HIS A 489 6.10 -29.49 -3.57
CA HIS A 489 7.48 -29.03 -3.65
C HIS A 489 8.36 -29.66 -4.75
N VAL A 490 8.01 -29.40 -6.02
CA VAL A 490 8.91 -29.73 -7.14
C VAL A 490 9.89 -28.58 -7.36
N PHE A 491 11.14 -28.75 -6.94
CA PHE A 491 12.16 -27.72 -7.07
C PHE A 491 12.94 -27.83 -8.38
N LYS A 492 13.16 -26.69 -9.02
CA LYS A 492 14.09 -26.54 -10.16
C LYS A 492 15.20 -25.59 -9.76
N MET A 493 16.44 -25.93 -10.11
CA MET A 493 17.54 -24.98 -10.00
C MET A 493 17.27 -23.84 -10.98
N ILE A 494 17.07 -22.63 -10.47
CA ILE A 494 16.87 -21.43 -11.30
C ILE A 494 18.15 -20.63 -11.44
N LYS A 495 19.16 -20.95 -10.63
CA LYS A 495 20.41 -20.22 -10.61
C LYS A 495 21.55 -21.10 -10.12
N SER A 496 22.62 -21.16 -10.91
CA SER A 496 23.89 -21.77 -10.53
C SER A 496 24.95 -20.67 -10.31
N ASP A 497 26.01 -21.06 -9.60
CA ASP A 497 27.37 -20.50 -9.40
C ASP A 497 27.93 -19.32 -10.23
N THR A 498 27.26 -18.82 -11.26
CA THR A 498 27.77 -17.81 -12.20
C THR A 498 27.39 -16.36 -11.90
N THR A 499 26.70 -16.08 -10.79
CA THR A 499 26.22 -14.72 -10.47
C THR A 499 26.40 -14.38 -8.98
N LEU A 500 27.10 -13.27 -8.71
CA LEU A 500 27.54 -12.76 -7.39
C LEU A 500 26.42 -12.38 -6.39
N ILE A 501 25.18 -12.85 -6.57
CA ILE A 501 24.09 -12.58 -5.63
C ILE A 501 24.16 -13.61 -4.49
N LEU A 502 24.78 -13.21 -3.38
CA LEU A 502 24.71 -13.94 -2.13
C LEU A 502 23.25 -13.96 -1.64
N TRP A 503 22.69 -15.15 -1.44
CA TRP A 503 21.28 -15.32 -1.05
C TRP A 503 21.16 -16.30 0.12
N ASN A 504 20.28 -15.98 1.08
CA ASN A 504 19.99 -16.82 2.25
C ASN A 504 18.75 -17.67 2.01
N CYS A 505 18.78 -18.91 2.48
CA CYS A 505 17.71 -19.86 2.24
C CYS A 505 16.37 -19.45 2.89
N ASN A 506 15.27 -19.39 2.15
CA ASN A 506 13.95 -19.08 2.75
C ASN A 506 13.42 -20.16 3.71
N LYS A 507 14.00 -21.38 3.73
CA LYS A 507 13.55 -22.49 4.58
C LYS A 507 14.40 -22.67 5.85
N CYS A 508 15.72 -22.53 5.76
CA CYS A 508 16.61 -22.71 6.91
C CYS A 508 17.36 -21.43 7.32
N HIS A 509 17.18 -20.33 6.59
CA HIS A 509 17.83 -19.04 6.80
C HIS A 509 19.37 -19.04 6.77
N SER A 510 19.99 -20.21 6.56
CA SER A 510 21.44 -20.31 6.36
C SER A 510 21.84 -19.70 5.01
N GLY A 511 23.09 -19.24 4.95
CA GLY A 511 23.71 -18.71 3.75
C GLY A 511 25.10 -18.13 4.05
N PRO A 512 25.77 -17.58 3.03
CA PRO A 512 25.26 -17.41 1.66
C PRO A 512 25.31 -18.71 0.84
N HIS A 513 24.28 -18.95 0.02
CA HIS A 513 24.22 -20.08 -0.92
C HIS A 513 24.38 -19.63 -2.37
N TRP A 514 25.14 -20.40 -3.14
CA TRP A 514 25.41 -20.16 -4.56
C TRP A 514 24.37 -20.78 -5.52
N PHE A 515 23.61 -21.76 -5.02
CA PHE A 515 22.60 -22.46 -5.81
C PHE A 515 21.21 -22.15 -5.25
N ILE A 516 20.35 -21.59 -6.11
CA ILE A 516 18.99 -21.23 -5.76
C ILE A 516 18.04 -22.20 -6.46
N TYR A 517 17.29 -22.95 -5.65
CA TYR A 517 16.26 -23.87 -6.11
C TYR A 517 14.90 -23.25 -5.87
N GLU A 518 14.16 -22.97 -6.92
CA GLU A 518 12.81 -22.44 -6.83
C GLU A 518 11.78 -23.55 -7.01
N CYS A 519 10.79 -23.60 -6.12
CA CYS A 519 9.67 -24.50 -6.32
C CYS A 519 8.85 -24.05 -7.54
N ALA A 520 8.66 -24.96 -8.50
CA ALA A 520 7.90 -24.70 -9.72
C ALA A 520 6.45 -24.24 -9.43
N LYS A 521 5.87 -24.70 -8.33
CA LYS A 521 4.48 -24.38 -7.91
C LYS A 521 4.41 -23.11 -7.05
N CYS A 522 5.05 -23.12 -5.87
CA CYS A 522 4.89 -22.04 -4.89
C CYS A 522 5.98 -20.96 -4.91
N LYS A 523 6.96 -21.06 -5.83
CA LYS A 523 8.02 -20.07 -6.01
C LYS A 523 8.92 -19.83 -4.79
N VAL A 524 8.80 -20.64 -3.73
CA VAL A 524 9.74 -20.60 -2.60
C VAL A 524 11.13 -20.97 -3.09
N LYS A 525 12.11 -20.14 -2.75
CA LYS A 525 13.52 -20.36 -3.07
C LYS A 525 14.19 -21.07 -1.89
N THR A 526 14.95 -22.13 -2.15
CA THR A 526 15.63 -22.93 -1.13
C THR A 526 17.08 -23.22 -1.54
N CYS A 527 17.92 -23.56 -0.55
CA CYS A 527 19.25 -24.11 -0.82
C CYS A 527 19.13 -25.61 -1.13
N ARG A 528 20.15 -26.18 -1.79
CA ARG A 528 20.17 -27.60 -2.17
C ARG A 528 19.83 -28.57 -1.02
N PRO A 529 20.38 -28.42 0.20
CA PRO A 529 20.02 -29.30 1.32
C PRO A 529 18.55 -29.22 1.71
N CYS A 530 17.94 -28.03 1.63
CA CYS A 530 16.53 -27.83 1.94
C CYS A 530 15.60 -28.38 0.86
N THR A 531 16.05 -28.39 -0.39
CA THR A 531 15.36 -29.06 -1.51
C THR A 531 15.32 -30.57 -1.31
N ALA A 532 16.43 -31.20 -0.91
CA ALA A 532 16.49 -32.66 -0.72
C ALA A 532 15.66 -33.18 0.48
N LYS A 533 15.27 -32.28 1.40
CA LYS A 533 14.48 -32.57 2.60
C LYS A 533 13.00 -32.16 2.46
N ALA A 534 12.60 -31.64 1.30
CA ALA A 534 11.26 -31.18 1.01
C ALA A 534 10.58 -32.18 0.07
#